data_AF-A0A9D4TS98-F1
#
_entry.id   AF-A0A9D4TS98-F1
#
_cell.length_a   1.000
_cell.length_b   1.000
_cell.length_c   1.000
_cell.angle_alpha   90.00
_cell.angle_beta   90.00
_cell.angle_gamma   90.00
#
_symmetry.space_group_name_H-M   'P 1'
#
loop_
_entity.id
_entity.type
_entity.pdbx_description
1 polymer ?
#
loop_
_entity_poly.entity_id
_entity_poly.type
_entity_poly.pdbx_seq_one_letter_code
_entity_poly.pdbx_strand_id
1 'polypeptide(L)'
;MSAQHRTQVLRAYRELLGLVRRLPEQQRSVQRAEARAALRLHAAEADEAKRQDLFKQLAAKISFLRAVTPRRPGEVSSIGAGHYVLRGGQLVEGSGETSGTRAADGSMPLEDARQRHSQLMKRQFFGREPPRYNPGSF
;
A
#
# COMPACT_ATOMS: atom_id res chain seq x y z
N MET A 1 -18.03 -27.76 1.20
CA MET A 1 -17.23 -26.51 1.06
C MET A 1 -17.27 -26.09 -0.40
N SER A 2 -17.76 -24.89 -0.72
CA SER A 2 -17.83 -24.44 -2.14
C SER A 2 -16.42 -24.26 -2.72
N ALA A 3 -16.24 -24.55 -4.02
CA ALA A 3 -14.95 -24.43 -4.68
C ALA A 3 -14.36 -23.01 -4.59
N GLN A 4 -15.22 -21.99 -4.61
CA GLN A 4 -14.85 -20.59 -4.44
C GLN A 4 -14.29 -20.30 -3.04
N HIS A 5 -14.95 -20.79 -1.99
CA HIS A 5 -14.48 -20.57 -0.61
C HIS A 5 -13.12 -21.22 -0.37
N ARG A 6 -12.88 -22.42 -0.91
CA ARG A 6 -11.56 -23.08 -0.86
C ARG A 6 -10.47 -22.21 -1.49
N THR A 7 -10.73 -21.63 -2.65
CA THR A 7 -9.78 -20.74 -3.32
C THR A 7 -9.47 -19.49 -2.50
N GLN A 8 -10.49 -18.89 -1.87
CA GLN A 8 -10.33 -17.73 -0.99
C GLN A 8 -9.46 -18.06 0.24
N VAL A 9 -9.72 -19.18 0.91
CA VAL A 9 -8.94 -19.64 2.07
C VAL A 9 -7.49 -19.88 1.68
N LEU A 10 -7.24 -20.55 0.55
CA LEU A 10 -5.88 -20.81 0.06
C LEU A 10 -5.14 -19.52 -0.32
N ARG A 11 -5.84 -18.54 -0.90
CA ARG A 11 -5.28 -17.22 -1.21
C ARG A 11 -4.88 -16.50 0.08
N ALA A 12 -5.79 -16.42 1.06
CA ALA A 12 -5.53 -15.80 2.35
C ALA A 12 -4.36 -16.50 3.08
N TYR A 13 -4.29 -17.83 3.01
CA TYR A 13 -3.17 -18.57 3.59
C TYR A 13 -1.81 -18.27 2.95
N ARG A 14 -1.75 -18.20 1.61
CA ARG A 14 -0.51 -17.80 0.91
C ARG A 14 -0.08 -16.40 1.32
N GLU A 15 -1.04 -15.52 1.53
CA GLU A 15 -0.77 -14.18 2.03
C GLU A 15 -0.22 -14.18 3.46
N LEU A 16 -0.85 -14.91 4.37
CA LEU A 16 -0.35 -15.10 5.72
C LEU A 16 1.09 -15.60 5.72
N LEU A 17 1.42 -16.59 4.89
CA LEU A 17 2.80 -17.08 4.75
C LEU A 17 3.76 -16.02 4.20
N GLY A 18 3.30 -15.17 3.27
CA GLY A 18 4.07 -14.03 2.77
C GLY A 18 4.42 -13.05 3.89
N LEU A 19 3.46 -12.75 4.78
CA LEU A 19 3.66 -11.87 5.94
C LEU A 19 4.57 -12.51 6.99
N VAL A 20 4.39 -13.80 7.29
CA VAL A 20 5.25 -14.52 8.24
C VAL A 20 6.72 -14.50 7.81
N ARG A 21 7.03 -14.47 6.51
CA ARG A 21 8.42 -14.33 6.02
C ARG A 21 9.06 -13.00 6.44
N ARG A 22 8.29 -11.97 6.76
CA ARG A 22 8.81 -10.66 7.19
C ARG A 22 9.17 -10.60 8.67
N LEU A 23 8.67 -11.55 9.47
CA LEU A 23 8.97 -11.63 10.90
C LEU A 23 10.47 -11.89 11.16
N PRO A 24 10.97 -11.64 12.39
CA PRO A 24 12.32 -12.02 12.80
C PRO A 24 12.54 -13.52 12.63
N GLU A 25 13.75 -13.94 12.23
CA GLU A 25 14.06 -15.33 11.85
C GLU A 25 13.71 -16.36 12.93
N GLN A 26 13.95 -15.99 14.18
CA GLN A 26 13.63 -16.80 15.36
C GLN A 26 12.15 -17.17 15.46
N GLN A 27 11.25 -16.31 14.95
CA GLN A 27 9.80 -16.48 15.05
C GLN A 27 9.18 -17.09 13.78
N ARG A 28 9.88 -17.06 12.64
CA ARG A 28 9.33 -17.49 11.34
C ARG A 28 8.93 -18.96 11.33
N SER A 29 9.79 -19.84 11.84
CA SER A 29 9.57 -21.29 11.82
C SER A 29 8.37 -21.68 12.68
N VAL A 30 8.29 -21.13 13.89
CA VAL A 30 7.21 -21.36 14.86
C VAL A 30 5.88 -20.87 14.29
N GLN A 31 5.81 -19.61 13.85
CA GLN A 31 4.57 -19.02 13.30
C GLN A 31 4.11 -19.74 12.02
N ARG A 32 5.04 -20.22 11.19
CA ARG A 32 4.70 -21.01 10.00
C ARG A 32 4.14 -22.39 10.37
N ALA A 33 4.70 -23.04 11.40
CA ALA A 33 4.20 -24.32 11.88
C ALA A 33 2.81 -24.17 12.50
N GLU A 34 2.60 -23.14 13.32
CA GLU A 34 1.31 -22.82 13.94
C GLU A 34 0.24 -22.55 12.87
N ALA A 35 0.53 -21.72 11.87
CA ALA A 35 -0.41 -21.44 10.77
C ALA A 35 -0.79 -22.70 9.98
N ARG A 36 0.17 -23.63 9.78
CA ARG A 36 -0.09 -24.93 9.14
C ARG A 36 -0.98 -25.83 10.00
N ALA A 37 -0.68 -25.90 11.30
CA ALA A 37 -1.44 -26.72 12.24
C ALA A 37 -2.89 -26.24 12.32
N ALA A 38 -3.11 -24.93 12.48
CA ALA A 38 -4.44 -24.33 12.55
C ALA A 38 -5.29 -24.62 11.31
N LEU A 39 -4.73 -24.49 10.09
CA LEU A 39 -5.48 -24.79 8.87
C LEU A 39 -5.82 -26.27 8.72
N ARG A 40 -4.92 -27.16 9.15
CA ARG A 40 -5.18 -28.61 9.10
C ARG A 40 -6.24 -29.02 10.11
N LEU A 41 -6.22 -28.43 11.30
CA LEU A 41 -7.18 -28.70 12.37
C LEU A 41 -8.62 -28.47 11.88
N HIS A 42 -8.85 -27.39 11.13
CA HIS A 42 -10.18 -27.02 10.64
C HIS A 42 -10.45 -27.43 9.18
N ALA A 43 -9.60 -28.26 8.57
CA ALA A 43 -9.74 -28.62 7.16
C ALA A 43 -11.02 -29.43 6.86
N ALA A 44 -11.50 -30.20 7.86
CA ALA A 44 -12.66 -31.07 7.74
C ALA A 44 -13.96 -30.45 8.29
N GLU A 45 -13.96 -29.16 8.64
CA GLU A 45 -15.14 -28.51 9.21
C GLU A 45 -16.33 -28.49 8.22
N ALA A 46 -17.41 -29.16 8.61
CA ALA A 46 -18.61 -29.31 7.80
C ALA A 46 -19.51 -28.07 7.88
N ASP A 47 -19.61 -27.48 9.08
CA ASP A 47 -20.48 -26.35 9.41
C ASP A 47 -20.03 -25.06 8.70
N GLU A 48 -20.95 -24.47 7.96
CA GLU A 48 -20.68 -23.27 7.17
C GLU A 48 -20.46 -22.03 8.03
N ALA A 49 -21.24 -21.86 9.10
CA ALA A 49 -21.11 -20.69 9.98
C ALA A 49 -19.72 -20.67 10.62
N LYS A 50 -19.29 -21.82 11.17
CA LYS A 50 -17.95 -21.98 11.74
C LYS A 50 -16.84 -21.73 10.72
N ARG A 51 -16.97 -22.21 9.48
CA ARG A 51 -15.99 -21.92 8.42
C ARG A 51 -15.85 -20.43 8.13
N GLN A 52 -16.98 -19.70 8.08
CA GLN A 52 -16.95 -18.25 7.87
C GLN A 52 -16.28 -17.53 9.03
N ASP A 53 -16.56 -17.92 10.27
CA ASP A 53 -15.94 -17.30 11.44
C ASP A 53 -14.45 -17.59 11.52
N LEU A 54 -14.01 -18.82 11.22
CA LEU A 54 -12.60 -19.15 11.09
C LEU A 54 -11.91 -18.35 9.98
N PHE A 55 -12.60 -18.13 8.86
CA PHE A 55 -12.07 -17.29 7.78
C PHE A 55 -11.94 -15.82 8.20
N LYS A 56 -12.91 -15.27 8.97
CA LYS A 56 -12.81 -13.92 9.55
C LYS A 56 -11.62 -13.80 10.50
N GLN A 57 -11.40 -14.81 11.35
CA GLN A 57 -10.24 -14.85 12.25
C GLN A 57 -8.92 -14.86 11.47
N LEU A 58 -8.84 -15.65 10.38
CA LEU A 58 -7.69 -15.65 9.49
C LEU A 58 -7.45 -14.26 8.86
N ALA A 59 -8.50 -13.62 8.36
CA ALA A 59 -8.43 -12.28 7.78
C ALA A 59 -7.98 -11.22 8.81
N ALA A 60 -8.44 -11.32 10.05
CA ALA A 60 -8.02 -10.45 11.16
C ALA A 60 -6.54 -10.66 11.53
N LYS A 61 -6.04 -11.91 11.54
CA LYS A 61 -4.61 -12.19 11.77
C LYS A 61 -3.74 -11.60 10.65
N ILE A 62 -4.21 -11.67 9.40
CA ILE A 62 -3.56 -11.06 8.25
C ILE A 62 -3.50 -9.54 8.38
N SER A 63 -4.62 -8.88 8.71
CA SER A 63 -4.65 -7.41 8.85
C SER A 63 -3.75 -6.93 9.99
N PHE A 64 -3.75 -7.63 11.12
CA PHE A 64 -2.83 -7.37 12.22
C PHE A 64 -1.36 -7.48 11.77
N LEU A 65 -0.99 -8.58 11.10
CA LEU A 65 0.39 -8.75 10.63
C LEU A 65 0.78 -7.70 9.59
N ARG A 66 -0.13 -7.27 8.72
CA ARG A 66 0.15 -6.16 7.78
C ARG A 66 0.48 -4.85 8.52
N ALA A 67 -0.18 -4.58 9.64
CA ALA A 67 0.06 -3.37 10.43
C ALA A 67 1.40 -3.45 11.19
N VAL A 68 1.72 -4.61 11.76
CA VAL A 68 2.92 -4.79 12.59
C VAL A 68 4.18 -5.09 11.77
N THR A 69 4.03 -5.64 10.56
CA THR A 69 5.15 -5.95 9.65
C THR A 69 5.08 -5.09 8.38
N PRO A 70 5.56 -3.83 8.44
CA PRO A 70 5.56 -2.95 7.28
C PRO A 70 6.40 -3.55 6.14
N ARG A 71 6.03 -3.21 4.91
CA ARG A 71 6.75 -3.64 3.70
C ARG A 71 8.13 -3.01 3.65
N ARG A 72 9.11 -3.76 3.15
CA ARG A 72 10.43 -3.20 2.89
C ARG A 72 10.39 -2.37 1.60
N PRO A 73 11.15 -1.25 1.51
CA PRO A 73 11.31 -0.51 0.27
C PRO A 73 11.77 -1.45 -0.86
N GLY A 74 11.12 -1.37 -2.03
CA GLY A 74 11.42 -2.22 -3.20
C GLY A 74 10.79 -3.62 -3.19
N GLU A 75 10.05 -4.00 -2.15
CA GLU A 75 9.37 -5.31 -2.10
C GLU A 75 8.11 -5.31 -2.98
N VAL A 76 8.17 -5.97 -4.14
CA VAL A 76 7.04 -6.13 -5.05
C VAL A 76 5.99 -7.03 -4.38
N SER A 77 4.77 -6.51 -4.25
CA SER A 77 3.65 -7.28 -3.71
C SER A 77 3.26 -8.40 -4.67
N SER A 78 3.64 -9.64 -4.37
CA SER A 78 3.16 -10.82 -5.12
C SER A 78 1.65 -11.04 -5.01
N ILE A 79 0.99 -10.30 -4.11
CA ILE A 79 -0.43 -10.43 -3.79
C ILE A 79 -1.08 -9.04 -3.92
N GLY A 80 -1.31 -8.60 -5.16
CA GLY A 80 -2.35 -7.62 -5.48
C GLY A 80 -2.07 -6.14 -5.23
N ALA A 81 -0.82 -5.67 -5.31
CA ALA A 81 -0.56 -4.24 -5.46
C ALA A 81 0.40 -4.06 -6.64
N GLY A 82 -0.17 -4.04 -7.85
CA GLY A 82 0.55 -3.53 -9.01
C GLY A 82 0.83 -2.05 -8.78
N HIS A 83 2.07 -1.64 -8.89
CA HIS A 83 2.38 -0.22 -9.00
C HIS A 83 1.98 0.19 -10.42
N TYR A 84 1.00 1.08 -10.53
CA TYR A 84 0.60 1.64 -11.81
C TYR A 84 1.23 3.01 -11.97
N VAL A 85 1.97 3.20 -13.05
CA VAL A 85 2.58 4.49 -13.39
C VAL A 85 1.98 4.94 -14.72
N LEU A 86 1.52 6.18 -14.78
CA LEU A 86 1.07 6.81 -16.01
C LEU A 86 2.30 7.19 -16.86
N ARG A 87 2.45 6.57 -18.04
CA ARG A 87 3.45 6.95 -19.05
C ARG A 87 2.74 7.19 -20.38
N GLY A 88 2.94 8.37 -20.98
CA GLY A 88 2.35 8.71 -22.28
C GLY A 88 0.81 8.68 -22.31
N GLY A 89 0.15 8.96 -21.18
CA GLY A 89 -1.32 8.93 -21.09
C GLY A 89 -1.93 7.53 -20.95
N GLN A 90 -1.11 6.48 -20.86
CA GLN A 90 -1.56 5.11 -20.64
C GLN A 90 -1.13 4.61 -19.26
N LEU A 91 -2.01 3.83 -18.63
CA LEU A 91 -1.74 3.17 -17.35
C LEU A 91 -0.86 1.94 -17.62
N VAL A 92 0.39 1.97 -17.15
CA VAL A 92 1.34 0.87 -17.35
C VAL A 92 1.69 0.27 -15.99
N GLU A 93 1.69 -1.07 -15.89
CA GLU A 93 2.14 -1.78 -14.70
C GLU A 93 3.68 -1.72 -14.63
N GLY A 94 4.21 -1.12 -13.56
CA GLY A 94 5.64 -0.98 -13.36
C GLY A 94 5.99 -0.32 -12.02
N SER A 95 7.16 -0.62 -11.48
CA SER A 95 7.73 0.13 -10.36
C SER A 95 8.30 1.44 -10.89
N GLY A 96 7.74 2.58 -10.48
CA GLY A 96 8.41 3.86 -10.65
C GLY A 96 9.66 3.88 -9.77
N GLU A 97 10.84 4.08 -10.35
CA GLU A 97 11.96 4.59 -9.58
C GLU A 97 11.51 5.92 -8.96
N THR A 98 11.22 5.92 -7.67
CA THR A 98 11.32 7.14 -6.89
C THR A 98 12.79 7.37 -6.63
N SER A 99 13.49 7.84 -7.67
CA SER A 99 14.57 8.79 -7.43
C SER A 99 13.89 9.93 -6.69
N GLY A 100 14.20 10.06 -5.40
CA GLY A 100 13.66 11.13 -4.56
C GLY A 100 13.73 12.48 -5.27
N THR A 101 12.90 13.40 -4.79
CA THR A 101 12.54 14.72 -5.35
C THR A 101 11.32 14.77 -6.29
N ARG A 102 10.15 14.28 -5.85
CA ARG A 102 8.89 14.97 -6.23
C ARG A 102 7.91 15.17 -5.08
N ALA A 103 7.66 16.46 -4.83
CA ALA A 103 6.53 17.14 -4.20
C ALA A 103 6.28 17.01 -2.68
N ALA A 104 6.89 16.07 -1.96
CA ALA A 104 6.67 15.94 -0.50
C ALA A 104 7.83 16.43 0.39
N ASP A 105 8.99 16.79 -0.16
CA ASP A 105 10.18 17.13 0.65
C ASP A 105 10.27 18.62 1.05
N GLY A 106 9.29 19.45 0.64
CA GLY A 106 9.21 20.87 1.02
C GLY A 106 10.31 21.79 0.44
N SER A 107 11.41 21.24 -0.09
CA SER A 107 12.50 22.01 -0.68
C SER A 107 12.36 22.09 -2.20
N MET A 108 11.90 23.23 -2.70
CA MET A 108 11.97 23.62 -4.11
C MET A 108 13.17 24.54 -4.31
N PRO A 109 14.00 24.39 -5.37
CA PRO A 109 15.04 25.35 -5.65
C PRO A 109 14.43 26.73 -5.90
N LEU A 110 15.14 27.79 -5.49
CA LEU A 110 14.60 29.16 -5.44
C LEU A 110 14.07 29.65 -6.79
N GLU A 111 14.70 29.24 -7.89
CA GLU A 111 14.29 29.60 -9.25
C GLU A 111 12.94 28.99 -9.62
N ASP A 112 12.74 27.70 -9.34
CA ASP A 112 11.47 27.01 -9.58
C ASP A 112 10.35 27.60 -8.71
N ALA A 113 10.67 28.00 -7.47
CA ALA A 113 9.72 28.65 -6.58
C ALA A 113 9.27 30.02 -7.13
N ARG A 114 10.21 30.81 -7.68
CA ARG A 114 9.90 32.09 -8.33
C ARG A 114 9.03 31.91 -9.58
N GLN A 115 9.37 30.93 -10.42
CA GLN A 115 8.59 30.64 -11.61
C GLN A 115 7.16 30.22 -11.24
N ARG A 116 7.00 29.29 -10.30
CA ARG A 116 5.69 28.84 -9.82
C ARG A 116 4.88 29.98 -9.20
N HIS A 117 5.51 30.83 -8.38
CA HIS A 117 4.85 32.00 -7.81
C HIS A 117 4.35 32.95 -8.91
N SER A 118 5.17 33.25 -9.92
CA SER A 118 4.78 34.13 -11.03
C SER A 118 3.58 33.58 -11.84
N GLN A 119 3.54 32.27 -12.05
CA GLN A 119 2.44 31.60 -12.73
C GLN A 119 1.14 31.67 -11.91
N LEU A 120 1.22 31.49 -10.59
CA LEU A 120 0.07 31.59 -9.69
C LEU A 120 -0.48 33.02 -9.63
N MET A 121 0.39 34.03 -9.56
CA MET A 121 -0.03 35.43 -9.61
C MET A 121 -0.74 35.75 -10.93
N LYS A 122 -0.17 35.36 -12.08
CA LYS A 122 -0.84 35.54 -13.37
C LYS A 122 -2.22 34.87 -13.42
N ARG A 123 -2.38 33.69 -12.82
CA ARG A 123 -3.69 33.02 -12.74
C ARG A 123 -4.69 33.79 -11.87
N GLN A 124 -4.26 34.26 -10.70
CA GLN A 124 -5.11 35.02 -9.78
C GLN A 124 -5.61 36.32 -10.41
N PHE A 125 -4.79 36.97 -11.23
CA PHE A 125 -5.13 38.22 -11.92
C PHE A 125 -5.56 38.02 -13.38
N PHE A 126 -5.99 36.82 -13.76
CA PHE A 126 -6.52 36.51 -15.11
C PHE A 126 -5.62 36.97 -16.26
N GLY A 127 -4.31 36.74 -16.12
CA GLY A 127 -3.29 37.10 -17.10
C GLY A 127 -2.83 38.56 -17.04
N ARG A 128 -3.40 39.40 -16.17
CA ARG A 128 -2.96 40.79 -15.95
C ARG A 128 -1.77 40.85 -15.00
N GLU A 129 -1.03 41.96 -15.07
CA GLU A 129 0.08 42.19 -14.14
C GLU A 129 -0.46 42.33 -12.70
N PRO A 130 0.11 41.60 -11.73
CA PRO A 130 -0.31 41.70 -10.34
C PRO A 130 0.00 43.10 -9.80
N PRO A 131 -0.86 43.65 -8.92
CA PRO A 131 -0.60 44.93 -8.27
C PRO A 131 0.68 44.84 -7.43
N ARG A 132 1.43 45.95 -7.37
CA ARG A 132 2.66 46.02 -6.56
C ARG A 132 2.31 45.77 -5.09
N TYR A 133 3.11 44.94 -4.43
CA TYR A 133 2.96 44.67 -3.00
C TYR A 133 3.00 45.99 -2.21
N ASN A 134 1.94 46.23 -1.43
CA ASN A 134 1.86 47.36 -0.50
C ASN A 134 1.87 46.81 0.94
N PRO A 135 2.93 47.02 1.72
CA PRO A 135 3.01 46.51 3.08
C PRO A 135 2.00 47.15 4.06
N GLY A 136 1.33 48.24 3.67
CA GLY A 136 0.29 48.88 4.48
C GLY A 136 -1.14 48.38 4.25
N SER A 137 -1.35 47.30 3.49
CA SER A 137 -2.68 46.74 3.18
C SER A 137 -3.14 45.63 4.15
N PHE A 138 -2.52 45.51 5.31
CA PHE A 138 -2.88 44.58 6.39
C PHE A 138 -3.17 45.35 7.68
#